data_AF-A0A167U9M6-F1
#
_entry.id   AF-A0A167U9M6-F1
#
_cell.length_a   1.000
_cell.length_b   1.000
_cell.length_c   1.000
_cell.angle_alpha   90.00
_cell.angle_beta   90.00
_cell.angle_gamma   90.00
#
_symmetry.space_group_name_H-M   'P 1'
#
loop_
_entity.id
_entity.type
_entity.pdbx_description
1 polymer ?
#
loop_
_entity_poly.entity_id
_entity_poly.type
_entity_poly.pdbx_seq_one_letter_code
_entity_poly.pdbx_strand_id
1 'polypeptide(L)'
;MSADAARASSGLVLGTLNKAKVEDRERNAGEAAKKRRLIDQRLQAKLRKETDASRRSEDAKKDKTAANRKEEELQLRDSIHKLRRARLPLLANFLLTSDAVATDEADAPTAPSRDALAGPPRTQPAPLYYLPAVLTPAQEIFLARRKAEVHDAAEKEWAEFAAERAAGVEEIWEMRERVREEQDRKKAERESREEAAVEAKGMEVDEPVVEVVKVMKEETKRASKVEPVVVVEKVEAKEESKSEEKDDAMQADDDDAVEY
;
A
#
# COMPACT_ATOMS: atom_id res chain seq x y z
N MET A 1 -13.73 -48.38 62.04
CA MET A 1 -14.60 -47.18 62.05
C MET A 1 -13.88 -46.05 61.30
N SER A 2 -14.05 -45.92 59.98
CA SER A 2 -13.36 -44.86 59.20
C SER A 2 -14.13 -44.38 57.95
N ALA A 3 -15.36 -44.86 57.73
CA ALA A 3 -16.17 -44.43 56.58
C ALA A 3 -16.97 -43.14 56.85
N ASP A 4 -17.39 -42.89 58.11
CA ASP A 4 -18.23 -41.74 58.45
C ASP A 4 -17.47 -40.41 58.50
N ALA A 5 -16.20 -40.42 58.91
CA ALA A 5 -15.37 -39.21 58.94
C ALA A 5 -15.05 -38.69 57.53
N ALA A 6 -14.81 -39.59 56.57
CA ALA A 6 -14.57 -39.24 55.16
C ALA A 6 -15.83 -38.74 54.44
N ARG A 7 -17.00 -39.25 54.82
CA ARG A 7 -18.30 -38.83 54.29
C ARG A 7 -18.74 -37.47 54.86
N ALA A 8 -18.45 -37.21 56.14
CA ALA A 8 -18.70 -35.93 56.80
C ALA A 8 -17.78 -34.80 56.30
N SER A 9 -16.49 -35.08 56.09
CA SER A 9 -15.54 -34.09 55.54
C SER A 9 -15.91 -33.71 54.09
N SER A 10 -16.30 -34.69 53.28
CA SER A 10 -16.77 -34.45 51.91
C SER A 10 -18.07 -33.62 51.86
N GLY A 11 -19.00 -33.85 52.79
CA GLY A 11 -20.26 -33.10 52.91
C GLY A 11 -20.05 -31.63 53.34
N LEU A 12 -19.12 -31.36 54.24
CA LEU A 12 -18.75 -30.00 54.66
C LEU A 12 -18.05 -29.24 53.53
N VAL A 13 -17.17 -29.91 52.77
CA VAL A 13 -16.50 -29.33 51.59
C VAL A 13 -17.53 -29.04 50.48
N LEU A 14 -18.50 -29.91 50.24
CA LEU A 14 -19.60 -29.66 49.29
C LEU A 14 -20.51 -28.51 49.75
N GLY A 15 -20.82 -28.40 51.04
CA GLY A 15 -21.61 -27.32 51.61
C GLY A 15 -20.92 -25.95 51.54
N THR A 16 -19.62 -25.91 51.84
CA THR A 16 -18.78 -24.70 51.71
C THR A 16 -18.57 -24.30 50.25
N LEU A 17 -18.42 -25.27 49.33
CA LEU A 17 -18.36 -25.03 47.89
C LEU A 17 -19.67 -24.46 47.34
N ASN A 18 -20.82 -24.98 47.78
CA ASN A 18 -22.12 -24.46 47.39
C ASN A 18 -22.38 -23.07 47.96
N LYS A 19 -21.99 -22.82 49.22
CA LYS A 19 -22.09 -21.48 49.84
C LYS A 19 -21.18 -20.47 49.14
N ALA A 20 -19.95 -20.87 48.81
CA ALA A 20 -19.03 -20.04 48.02
C ALA A 20 -19.58 -19.76 46.62
N LYS A 21 -20.23 -20.72 45.96
CA LYS A 21 -20.91 -20.51 44.66
C LYS A 21 -22.09 -19.54 44.75
N VAL A 22 -22.89 -19.62 45.80
CA VAL A 22 -24.03 -18.71 46.01
C VAL A 22 -23.53 -17.30 46.30
N GLU A 23 -22.55 -17.16 47.19
CA GLU A 23 -21.97 -15.86 47.54
C GLU A 23 -21.22 -15.24 46.35
N ASP A 24 -20.55 -16.04 45.52
CA ASP A 24 -19.93 -15.57 44.29
C ASP A 24 -20.97 -15.15 43.24
N ARG A 25 -22.11 -15.85 43.16
CA ARG A 25 -23.25 -15.41 42.34
C ARG A 25 -23.83 -14.09 42.83
N GLU A 26 -24.00 -13.91 44.13
CA GLU A 26 -24.53 -12.68 44.72
C GLU A 26 -23.57 -11.50 44.54
N ARG A 27 -22.27 -11.70 44.74
CA ARG A 27 -21.24 -10.68 44.45
C ARG A 27 -21.19 -10.33 42.97
N ASN A 28 -21.31 -11.31 42.08
CA ASN A 28 -21.35 -11.08 40.63
C ASN A 28 -22.69 -10.49 40.14
N ALA A 29 -23.78 -10.66 40.89
CA ALA A 29 -25.09 -10.09 40.61
C ALA A 29 -25.26 -8.66 41.15
N GLY A 30 -24.40 -8.25 42.08
CA GLY A 30 -24.40 -6.91 42.67
C GLY A 30 -24.23 -5.80 41.63
N GLU A 31 -24.80 -4.64 41.93
CA GLU A 31 -24.72 -3.46 41.05
C GLU A 31 -23.28 -3.05 40.73
N ALA A 32 -22.35 -3.21 41.68
CA ALA A 32 -20.93 -2.95 41.47
C ALA A 32 -20.31 -3.87 40.41
N ALA A 33 -20.66 -5.15 40.40
CA ALA A 33 -20.20 -6.10 39.38
C ALA A 33 -20.81 -5.80 38.00
N LYS A 34 -22.09 -5.41 37.95
CA LYS A 34 -22.73 -4.93 36.70
C LYS A 34 -22.05 -3.66 36.17
N LYS A 35 -21.73 -2.69 37.04
CA LYS A 35 -20.99 -1.47 36.67
C LYS A 35 -19.59 -1.80 36.13
N ARG A 36 -18.85 -2.71 36.78
CA ARG A 36 -17.55 -3.20 36.27
C ARG A 36 -17.68 -3.85 34.89
N ARG A 37 -18.64 -4.75 34.70
CA ARG A 37 -18.89 -5.38 33.39
C ARG A 37 -19.21 -4.36 32.30
N LEU A 38 -20.02 -3.34 32.60
CA LEU A 38 -20.32 -2.27 31.63
C LEU A 38 -19.10 -1.43 31.28
N ILE A 39 -18.22 -1.14 32.26
CA ILE A 39 -16.96 -0.44 32.03
C ILE A 39 -16.04 -1.30 31.15
N ASP A 40 -15.88 -2.59 31.48
CA ASP A 40 -15.06 -3.52 30.71
C ASP A 40 -15.58 -3.68 29.27
N GLN A 41 -16.90 -3.76 29.09
CA GLN A 41 -17.52 -3.79 27.76
C GLN A 41 -17.23 -2.51 26.97
N ARG A 42 -17.34 -1.33 27.61
CA ARG A 42 -17.00 -0.05 26.96
C ARG A 42 -15.53 0.03 26.60
N LEU A 43 -14.64 -0.44 27.46
CA LEU A 43 -13.20 -0.47 27.20
C LEU A 43 -12.87 -1.43 26.04
N GLN A 44 -13.44 -2.63 26.03
CA GLN A 44 -13.29 -3.57 24.92
C GLN A 44 -13.83 -3.00 23.60
N ALA A 45 -14.98 -2.32 23.62
CA ALA A 45 -15.53 -1.66 22.45
C ALA A 45 -14.61 -0.54 21.93
N LYS A 46 -14.04 0.27 22.82
CA LYS A 46 -13.06 1.31 22.46
C LYS A 46 -11.80 0.70 21.85
N LEU A 47 -11.23 -0.33 22.47
CA LEU A 47 -10.05 -1.03 21.96
C LEU A 47 -10.29 -1.63 20.58
N ARG A 48 -11.45 -2.25 20.35
CA ARG A 48 -11.83 -2.76 19.01
C ARG A 48 -11.93 -1.63 17.99
N LYS A 49 -12.63 -0.54 18.32
CA LYS A 49 -12.75 0.62 17.42
C LYS A 49 -11.39 1.21 17.05
N GLU A 50 -10.49 1.37 18.02
CA GLU A 50 -9.15 1.91 17.81
C GLU A 50 -8.26 0.95 16.99
N THR A 51 -8.33 -0.35 17.28
CA THR A 51 -7.60 -1.38 16.52
C THR A 51 -8.06 -1.41 15.06
N ASP A 52 -9.37 -1.40 14.82
CA ASP A 52 -9.92 -1.39 13.46
C ASP A 52 -9.61 -0.08 12.72
N ALA A 53 -9.64 1.06 13.42
CA ALA A 53 -9.23 2.35 12.84
C ALA A 53 -7.75 2.36 12.45
N SER A 54 -6.87 1.82 13.31
CA SER A 54 -5.45 1.68 13.01
C SER A 54 -5.25 0.81 11.77
N ARG A 55 -5.87 -0.38 11.74
CA ARG A 55 -5.78 -1.32 10.61
C ARG A 55 -6.24 -0.69 9.29
N ARG A 56 -7.40 -0.04 9.29
CA ARG A 56 -7.92 0.65 8.10
C ARG A 56 -6.99 1.78 7.64
N SER A 57 -6.40 2.53 8.56
CA SER A 57 -5.44 3.58 8.21
C SER A 57 -4.15 3.04 7.60
N GLU A 58 -3.69 1.85 8.04
CA GLU A 58 -2.55 1.16 7.43
C GLU A 58 -2.90 0.64 6.05
N ASP A 59 -4.09 0.06 5.87
CA ASP A 59 -4.55 -0.46 4.58
C ASP A 59 -4.73 0.68 3.57
N ALA A 60 -5.28 1.84 3.97
CA ALA A 60 -5.33 3.03 3.12
C ALA A 60 -3.93 3.54 2.74
N LYS A 61 -2.95 3.50 3.64
CA LYS A 61 -1.56 3.85 3.28
C LYS A 61 -0.98 2.87 2.26
N LYS A 62 -1.24 1.57 2.42
CA LYS A 62 -0.82 0.54 1.46
C LYS A 62 -1.47 0.78 0.10
N ASP A 63 -2.78 0.98 0.06
CA ASP A 63 -3.53 1.27 -1.16
C ASP A 63 -2.99 2.51 -1.88
N LYS A 64 -2.68 3.59 -1.14
CA LYS A 64 -2.03 4.78 -1.71
C LYS A 64 -0.69 4.44 -2.38
N THR A 65 0.17 3.70 -1.70
CA THR A 65 1.48 3.32 -2.28
C THR A 65 1.35 2.32 -3.43
N ALA A 66 0.38 1.42 -3.37
CA ALA A 66 0.11 0.43 -4.40
C ALA A 66 -0.45 1.10 -5.67
N ALA A 67 -1.36 2.06 -5.52
CA ALA A 67 -1.90 2.87 -6.62
C ALA A 67 -0.78 3.61 -7.37
N ASN A 68 0.11 4.28 -6.64
CA ASN A 68 1.25 4.99 -7.25
C ASN A 68 2.20 4.04 -8.00
N ARG A 69 2.57 2.91 -7.38
CA ARG A 69 3.44 1.90 -8.03
C ARG A 69 2.80 1.34 -9.30
N LYS A 70 1.49 1.03 -9.25
CA LYS A 70 0.76 0.48 -10.39
C LYS A 70 0.62 1.51 -11.52
N GLU A 71 0.43 2.78 -11.19
CA GLU A 71 0.41 3.88 -12.16
C GLU A 71 1.76 4.05 -12.86
N GLU A 72 2.86 4.08 -12.11
CA GLU A 72 4.22 4.15 -12.65
C GLU A 72 4.54 2.96 -13.56
N GLU A 73 4.18 1.74 -13.14
CA GLU A 73 4.35 0.54 -13.96
C GLU A 73 3.53 0.61 -15.26
N LEU A 74 2.28 1.05 -15.17
CA LEU A 74 1.39 1.19 -16.33
C LEU A 74 1.91 2.24 -17.31
N GLN A 75 2.45 3.36 -16.82
CA GLN A 75 3.11 4.37 -17.65
C GLN A 75 4.36 3.83 -18.34
N LEU A 76 5.19 3.07 -17.62
CA LEU A 76 6.37 2.44 -18.21
C LEU A 76 5.98 1.45 -19.31
N ARG A 77 5.01 0.56 -19.04
CA ARG A 77 4.50 -0.38 -20.05
C ARG A 77 3.91 0.33 -21.26
N ASP A 78 3.14 1.40 -21.06
CA ASP A 78 2.57 2.19 -22.16
C ASP A 78 3.66 2.75 -23.08
N SER A 79 4.74 3.29 -22.51
CA SER A 79 5.88 3.78 -23.29
C SER A 79 6.55 2.66 -24.11
N ILE A 80 6.67 1.45 -23.56
CA ILE A 80 7.27 0.29 -24.23
C ILE A 80 6.37 -0.19 -25.37
N HIS A 81 5.08 -0.36 -25.13
CA HIS A 81 4.14 -0.82 -26.15
C HIS A 81 4.00 0.20 -27.29
N LYS A 82 3.96 1.51 -26.99
CA LYS A 82 4.01 2.57 -28.02
C LYS A 82 5.28 2.49 -28.86
N LEU A 83 6.44 2.33 -28.22
CA LEU A 83 7.72 2.19 -28.93
C LEU A 83 7.73 0.96 -29.83
N ARG A 84 7.25 -0.19 -29.34
CA ARG A 84 7.17 -1.44 -30.11
C ARG A 84 6.23 -1.31 -31.30
N ARG A 85 5.02 -0.78 -31.09
CA ARG A 85 4.01 -0.55 -32.13
C ARG A 85 4.53 0.38 -33.23
N ALA A 86 5.29 1.42 -32.88
CA ALA A 86 5.87 2.32 -33.86
C ALA A 86 7.09 1.72 -34.57
N ARG A 87 7.98 1.03 -33.84
CA ARG A 87 9.31 0.65 -34.35
C ARG A 87 9.35 -0.70 -35.06
N LEU A 88 8.64 -1.72 -34.56
CA LEU A 88 8.72 -3.07 -35.13
C LEU A 88 8.19 -3.14 -36.57
N PRO A 89 7.05 -2.51 -36.92
CA PRO A 89 6.58 -2.48 -38.32
C PRO A 89 7.55 -1.77 -39.26
N LEU A 90 8.29 -0.76 -38.77
CA LEU A 90 9.32 -0.09 -39.56
C LEU A 90 10.51 -1.01 -39.85
N LEU A 91 10.97 -1.75 -38.84
CA LEU A 91 12.09 -2.69 -38.98
C LEU A 91 11.73 -3.91 -39.83
N ALA A 92 10.45 -4.30 -39.88
CA ALA A 92 9.95 -5.38 -40.73
C ALA A 92 10.15 -5.11 -42.24
N ASN A 93 10.46 -3.87 -42.64
CA ASN A 93 10.79 -3.53 -44.02
C ASN A 93 12.18 -3.98 -44.47
N PHE A 94 13.04 -4.42 -43.55
CA PHE A 94 14.41 -4.77 -43.83
C PHE A 94 14.63 -6.29 -43.72
N LEU A 95 15.58 -6.78 -44.50
CA LEU A 95 16.13 -8.13 -44.36
C LEU A 95 17.18 -8.14 -43.25
N LEU A 96 17.32 -9.29 -42.60
CA LEU A 96 18.36 -9.55 -41.61
C LEU A 96 19.38 -10.54 -42.17
N THR A 97 20.62 -10.43 -41.72
CA THR A 97 21.66 -11.41 -42.04
C THR A 97 21.38 -12.80 -41.46
N SER A 98 20.47 -12.88 -40.49
CA SER A 98 19.98 -14.14 -39.89
C SER A 98 18.73 -14.70 -40.58
N ASP A 99 18.22 -14.07 -41.64
CA ASP A 99 17.02 -14.54 -42.32
C ASP A 99 17.30 -15.72 -43.24
N ALA A 100 16.43 -16.74 -43.14
CA ALA A 100 16.41 -17.86 -44.06
C ALA A 100 15.35 -17.58 -45.15
N VAL A 101 15.74 -16.87 -46.21
CA VAL A 101 14.88 -16.67 -47.39
C VAL A 101 15.03 -17.88 -48.29
N ALA A 102 13.96 -18.64 -48.48
CA ALA A 102 13.95 -19.77 -49.39
C ALA A 102 14.19 -19.27 -50.83
N THR A 103 15.20 -19.80 -51.50
CA THR A 103 15.53 -19.43 -52.89
C THR A 103 14.77 -20.27 -53.92
N ASP A 104 14.25 -21.44 -53.53
CA ASP A 104 13.45 -22.32 -54.38
C ASP A 104 12.08 -22.62 -53.75
N GLU A 105 11.01 -22.46 -54.54
CA GLU A 105 9.61 -22.78 -54.16
C GLU A 105 9.42 -24.25 -53.71
N ALA A 106 10.30 -25.15 -54.16
CA ALA A 106 10.27 -26.58 -53.82
C ALA A 106 10.88 -26.91 -52.45
N ASP A 107 11.67 -25.98 -51.89
CA ASP A 107 12.43 -26.19 -50.65
C ASP A 107 12.00 -25.18 -49.58
N ALA A 108 10.79 -24.60 -49.72
CA ALA A 108 10.20 -23.68 -48.76
C ALA A 108 10.19 -24.34 -47.38
N PRO A 109 11.13 -23.98 -46.47
CA PRO A 109 10.99 -24.45 -45.12
C PRO A 109 9.75 -23.73 -44.61
N THR A 110 8.81 -24.49 -44.07
CA THR A 110 7.88 -23.99 -43.05
C THR A 110 8.75 -23.50 -41.88
N ALA A 111 9.42 -22.36 -42.04
CA ALA A 111 10.30 -21.84 -41.02
C ALA A 111 9.41 -21.57 -39.81
N PRO A 112 9.73 -22.17 -38.65
CA PRO A 112 8.85 -22.14 -37.51
C PRO A 112 8.61 -20.69 -37.13
N SER A 113 7.33 -20.41 -36.85
CA SER A 113 6.79 -19.22 -36.20
C SER A 113 7.69 -18.78 -35.05
N ARG A 114 8.77 -18.05 -35.35
CA ARG A 114 9.38 -17.17 -34.38
C ARG A 114 8.29 -16.19 -34.01
N ASP A 115 8.15 -15.93 -32.71
CA ASP A 115 7.32 -14.83 -32.22
C ASP A 115 7.61 -13.60 -33.10
N ALA A 116 6.59 -13.13 -33.82
CA ALA A 116 6.75 -12.10 -34.85
C ALA A 116 7.32 -10.80 -34.25
N LEU A 117 7.09 -10.59 -32.96
CA LEU A 117 7.57 -9.42 -32.22
C LEU A 117 8.93 -9.65 -31.56
N ALA A 118 9.45 -10.88 -31.58
CA ALA A 118 10.78 -11.17 -31.07
C ALA A 118 11.83 -10.54 -31.98
N GLY A 119 12.75 -9.82 -31.37
CA GLY A 119 13.90 -9.27 -32.09
C GLY A 119 14.81 -10.36 -32.66
N PRO A 120 15.79 -9.96 -33.50
CA PRO A 120 16.80 -10.86 -34.02
C PRO A 120 17.52 -11.61 -32.89
N PRO A 121 17.99 -12.85 -33.14
CA PRO A 121 18.78 -13.57 -32.16
C PRO A 121 20.03 -12.75 -31.81
N ARG A 122 20.39 -12.73 -30.52
CA ARG A 122 21.62 -12.09 -30.04
C ARG A 122 22.82 -12.97 -30.38
N THR A 123 23.30 -12.88 -31.62
CA THR A 123 24.50 -13.57 -32.10
C THR A 123 25.73 -12.66 -32.02
N GLN A 124 26.93 -13.25 -32.09
CA GLN A 124 28.19 -12.54 -32.27
C GLN A 124 28.82 -13.01 -33.59
N PRO A 125 28.84 -12.20 -34.66
CA PRO A 125 28.43 -10.79 -34.71
C PRO A 125 26.91 -10.58 -34.66
N ALA A 126 26.51 -9.37 -34.25
CA ALA A 126 25.10 -8.98 -34.19
C ALA A 126 24.47 -8.96 -35.60
N PRO A 127 23.21 -9.39 -35.76
CA PRO A 127 22.54 -9.33 -37.05
C PRO A 127 22.38 -7.89 -37.53
N LEU A 128 22.55 -7.70 -38.85
CA LEU A 128 22.42 -6.39 -39.48
C LEU A 128 21.11 -6.31 -40.26
N TYR A 129 20.44 -5.18 -40.14
CA TYR A 129 19.30 -4.83 -40.99
C TYR A 129 19.83 -4.21 -42.29
N TYR A 130 19.40 -4.75 -43.43
CA TYR A 130 19.78 -4.24 -44.74
C TYR A 130 18.61 -4.33 -45.71
N LEU A 131 18.65 -3.50 -46.74
CA LEU A 131 17.69 -3.53 -47.84
C LEU A 131 18.46 -3.44 -49.16
N PRO A 132 18.54 -4.52 -49.95
CA PRO A 132 19.14 -4.48 -51.28
C PRO A 132 18.45 -3.48 -52.20
N ALA A 133 19.19 -2.88 -53.13
CA ALA A 133 18.63 -1.96 -54.13
C ALA A 133 17.66 -2.65 -55.11
N VAL A 134 17.85 -3.94 -55.36
CA VAL A 134 16.97 -4.79 -56.16
C VAL A 134 16.67 -6.04 -55.34
N LEU A 135 15.39 -6.29 -55.07
CA LEU A 135 14.93 -7.47 -54.34
C LEU A 135 14.64 -8.62 -55.32
N THR A 136 14.86 -9.85 -54.89
CA THR A 136 14.38 -11.02 -55.61
C THR A 136 12.89 -11.26 -55.31
N PRO A 137 12.12 -11.91 -56.19
CA PRO A 137 10.71 -12.20 -55.93
C PRO A 137 10.48 -12.94 -54.60
N ALA A 138 11.36 -13.89 -54.27
CA ALA A 138 11.32 -14.60 -52.99
C ALA A 138 11.52 -13.66 -51.78
N GLN A 139 12.41 -12.66 -51.90
CA GLN A 139 12.61 -11.64 -50.86
C GLN A 139 11.40 -10.70 -50.73
N GLU A 140 10.76 -10.33 -51.84
CA GLU A 140 9.56 -9.50 -51.82
C GLU A 140 8.40 -10.19 -51.11
N ILE A 141 8.15 -11.47 -51.43
CA ILE A 141 7.11 -12.28 -50.78
C ILE A 141 7.42 -12.42 -49.29
N PHE A 142 8.68 -12.70 -48.95
CA PHE A 142 9.11 -12.85 -47.56
C PHE A 142 8.92 -11.56 -46.75
N LEU A 143 9.33 -10.41 -47.30
CA LEU A 143 9.15 -9.11 -46.65
C LEU A 143 7.66 -8.75 -46.54
N ALA A 144 6.86 -8.99 -47.58
CA ALA A 144 5.42 -8.74 -47.55
C ALA A 144 4.73 -9.55 -46.45
N ARG A 145 5.05 -10.84 -46.35
CA ARG A 145 4.55 -11.72 -45.29
C ARG A 145 4.97 -11.24 -43.90
N ARG A 146 6.26 -10.95 -43.70
CA ARG A 146 6.77 -10.43 -42.42
C ARG A 146 6.10 -9.13 -42.02
N LYS A 147 5.92 -8.18 -42.95
CA LYS A 147 5.27 -6.90 -42.68
C LYS A 147 3.85 -7.12 -42.18
N ALA A 148 3.08 -7.98 -42.84
CA ALA A 148 1.72 -8.31 -42.41
C ALA A 148 1.73 -8.98 -41.02
N GLU A 149 2.55 -10.02 -40.82
CA GLU A 149 2.64 -10.74 -39.55
C GLU A 149 3.06 -9.83 -38.38
N VAL A 150 4.08 -8.99 -38.57
CA VAL A 150 4.57 -8.05 -37.54
C VAL A 150 3.55 -6.95 -37.26
N HIS A 151 2.90 -6.41 -38.30
CA HIS A 151 1.87 -5.40 -38.14
C HIS A 151 0.68 -5.94 -37.35
N ASP A 152 0.15 -7.10 -37.76
CA ASP A 152 -1.00 -7.71 -37.11
C ASP A 152 -0.68 -8.14 -35.67
N ALA A 153 0.52 -8.68 -35.44
CA ALA A 153 0.98 -9.01 -34.09
C ALA A 153 1.14 -7.76 -33.22
N ALA A 154 1.67 -6.65 -33.75
CA ALA A 154 1.86 -5.41 -33.01
C ALA A 154 0.51 -4.74 -32.65
N GLU A 155 -0.46 -4.75 -33.56
CA GLU A 155 -1.81 -4.25 -33.28
C GLU A 155 -2.54 -5.15 -32.28
N LYS A 156 -2.34 -6.47 -32.34
CA LYS A 156 -2.87 -7.41 -31.35
C LYS A 156 -2.27 -7.17 -29.97
N GLU A 157 -0.95 -7.09 -29.85
CA GLU A 157 -0.25 -6.76 -28.60
C GLU A 157 -0.74 -5.41 -28.04
N TRP A 158 -0.96 -4.43 -28.90
CA TRP A 158 -1.50 -3.12 -28.50
C TRP A 158 -2.94 -3.21 -27.99
N ALA A 159 -3.81 -3.99 -28.64
CA ALA A 159 -5.19 -4.17 -28.22
C ALA A 159 -5.30 -4.89 -26.86
N GLU A 160 -4.48 -5.94 -26.67
CA GLU A 160 -4.37 -6.65 -25.38
C GLU A 160 -3.89 -5.70 -24.27
N PHE A 161 -2.82 -4.95 -24.52
CA PHE A 161 -2.32 -3.96 -23.57
C PHE A 161 -3.33 -2.83 -23.31
N ALA A 162 -4.09 -2.38 -24.31
CA ALA A 162 -5.11 -1.35 -24.13
C ALA A 162 -6.23 -1.82 -23.17
N ALA A 163 -6.61 -3.10 -23.23
CA ALA A 163 -7.54 -3.71 -22.28
C ALA A 163 -6.93 -3.82 -20.88
N GLU A 164 -5.68 -4.28 -20.77
CA GLU A 164 -4.96 -4.32 -19.48
C GLU A 164 -4.81 -2.91 -18.86
N ARG A 165 -4.54 -1.90 -19.69
CA ARG A 165 -4.44 -0.50 -19.26
C ARG A 165 -5.77 0.01 -18.74
N ALA A 166 -6.88 -0.28 -19.44
CA ALA A 166 -8.21 0.12 -18.99
C ALA A 166 -8.52 -0.50 -17.61
N ALA A 167 -8.33 -1.81 -17.46
CA ALA A 167 -8.51 -2.50 -16.18
C ALA A 167 -7.58 -1.94 -15.09
N GLY A 168 -6.31 -1.68 -15.43
CA GLY A 168 -5.33 -1.13 -14.50
C GLY A 168 -5.68 0.28 -14.01
N VAL A 169 -6.25 1.13 -14.87
CA VAL A 169 -6.73 2.47 -14.50
C VAL A 169 -7.94 2.39 -13.55
N GLU A 170 -8.89 1.50 -13.82
CA GLU A 170 -10.03 1.26 -12.92
C GLU A 170 -9.55 0.78 -11.54
N GLU A 171 -8.62 -0.18 -11.48
CA GLU A 171 -8.06 -0.63 -10.20
C GLU A 171 -7.33 0.48 -9.43
N ILE A 172 -6.60 1.37 -10.14
CA ILE A 172 -5.97 2.55 -9.54
C ILE A 172 -7.03 3.50 -9.00
N TRP A 173 -8.12 3.70 -9.74
CA TRP A 173 -9.23 4.54 -9.34
C TRP A 173 -9.90 4.00 -8.07
N GLU A 174 -10.21 2.70 -8.01
CA GLU A 174 -10.78 2.04 -6.82
C GLU A 174 -9.86 2.15 -5.60
N MET A 175 -8.54 1.97 -5.78
CA MET A 175 -7.57 2.16 -4.69
C MET A 175 -7.57 3.61 -4.20
N ARG A 176 -7.64 4.59 -5.10
CA ARG A 176 -7.69 6.01 -4.75
C ARG A 176 -9.01 6.41 -4.10
N GLU A 177 -10.12 5.81 -4.51
CA GLU A 177 -11.44 5.99 -3.90
C GLU A 177 -11.43 5.48 -2.45
N ARG A 178 -10.98 4.23 -2.20
CA ARG A 178 -10.81 3.69 -0.84
C ARG A 178 -9.95 4.58 0.05
N VAL A 179 -8.85 5.11 -0.49
CA VAL A 179 -7.99 6.04 0.23
C VAL A 179 -8.72 7.34 0.57
N ARG A 180 -9.53 7.86 -0.35
CA ARG A 180 -10.32 9.09 -0.15
C ARG A 180 -11.39 8.88 0.92
N GLU A 181 -12.18 7.82 0.82
CA GLU A 181 -13.20 7.47 1.82
C GLU A 181 -12.62 7.33 3.23
N GLU A 182 -11.46 6.69 3.36
CA GLU A 182 -10.78 6.54 4.65
C GLU A 182 -10.22 7.87 5.18
N GLN A 183 -9.75 8.76 4.30
CA GLN A 183 -9.33 10.12 4.69
C GLN A 183 -10.51 10.98 5.14
N ASP A 184 -11.61 10.95 4.39
CA ASP A 184 -12.83 11.69 4.70
C ASP A 184 -13.43 11.20 6.02
N ARG A 185 -13.47 9.88 6.24
CA ARG A 185 -13.92 9.33 7.52
C ARG A 185 -13.01 9.76 8.67
N LYS A 186 -11.69 9.74 8.49
CA LYS A 186 -10.75 10.19 9.51
C LYS A 186 -10.91 11.68 9.81
N LYS A 187 -11.20 12.49 8.79
CA LYS A 187 -11.51 13.92 8.93
C LYS A 187 -12.81 14.11 9.73
N ALA A 188 -13.89 13.42 9.38
CA ALA A 188 -15.15 13.46 10.13
C ALA A 188 -15.02 12.96 11.59
N GLU A 189 -14.21 11.92 11.85
CA GLU A 189 -13.92 11.46 13.21
C GLU A 189 -13.10 12.50 14.02
N ARG A 190 -12.27 13.29 13.36
CA ARG A 190 -11.53 14.39 13.99
C ARG A 190 -12.45 15.57 14.28
N GLU A 191 -13.26 15.99 13.32
CA GLU A 191 -14.23 17.08 13.47
C GLU A 191 -15.23 16.79 14.58
N SER A 192 -15.84 15.59 14.60
CA SER A 192 -16.76 15.19 15.68
C SER A 192 -16.10 15.14 17.06
N ARG A 193 -14.80 14.83 17.13
CA ARG A 193 -14.04 14.89 18.39
C ARG A 193 -13.75 16.34 18.82
N GLU A 194 -13.47 17.22 17.87
CA GLU A 194 -13.24 18.64 18.12
C GLU A 194 -14.54 19.33 18.57
N GLU A 195 -15.67 19.06 17.92
CA GLU A 195 -17.00 19.54 18.32
C GLU A 195 -17.37 19.08 19.74
N ALA A 196 -17.20 17.79 20.05
CA ALA A 196 -17.45 17.26 21.40
C ALA A 196 -16.51 17.87 22.46
N ALA A 197 -15.29 18.28 22.09
CA ALA A 197 -14.36 18.94 23.00
C ALA A 197 -14.74 20.41 23.25
N VAL A 198 -15.29 21.11 22.24
CA VAL A 198 -15.79 22.49 22.39
C VAL A 198 -17.09 22.51 23.21
N GLU A 199 -18.01 21.57 22.97
CA GLU A 199 -19.25 21.45 23.74
C GLU A 199 -18.97 21.15 25.23
N ALA A 200 -18.00 20.28 25.53
CA ALA A 200 -17.57 20.00 26.90
C ALA A 200 -16.92 21.19 27.60
N LYS A 201 -16.36 22.16 26.85
CA LYS A 201 -15.76 23.39 27.38
C LYS A 201 -16.77 24.54 27.52
N GLY A 202 -17.89 24.49 26.80
CA GLY A 202 -18.97 25.48 26.88
C GLY A 202 -19.93 25.28 28.06
N MET A 203 -19.77 24.21 28.84
CA MET A 203 -20.58 23.88 30.01
C MET A 203 -19.86 24.15 31.35
N GLU A 204 -18.86 25.04 31.34
CA GLU A 204 -18.20 25.54 32.55
C GLU A 204 -19.03 26.71 33.12
N VAL A 205 -19.90 26.39 34.07
CA VAL A 205 -20.60 27.37 34.92
C VAL A 205 -19.60 27.89 35.96
N ASP A 206 -19.37 29.21 35.91
CA ASP A 206 -18.62 30.01 36.89
C ASP A 206 -19.07 29.75 38.34
N GLU A 207 -18.13 29.39 39.22
CA GLU A 207 -17.74 30.18 40.41
C GLU A 207 -16.60 29.52 41.22
N PRO A 208 -15.83 30.29 42.05
CA PRO A 208 -14.38 30.12 42.22
C PRO A 208 -13.97 29.56 43.61
N VAL A 209 -12.65 29.66 43.94
CA VAL A 209 -11.98 29.46 45.27
C VAL A 209 -11.30 28.06 45.40
N VAL A 210 -10.03 27.84 45.77
CA VAL A 210 -8.94 28.58 46.47
C VAL A 210 -7.59 28.15 45.90
N GLU A 211 -6.65 29.09 45.81
CA GLU A 211 -5.21 28.92 45.67
C GLU A 211 -4.59 28.38 46.99
N VAL A 212 -4.04 27.15 47.02
CA VAL A 212 -3.13 26.71 48.09
C VAL A 212 -1.94 25.94 47.51
N VAL A 213 -0.80 26.62 47.61
CA VAL A 213 0.58 26.17 47.42
C VAL A 213 0.88 24.85 48.14
N LYS A 214 1.58 23.93 47.47
CA LYS A 214 2.59 23.09 48.14
C LYS A 214 3.77 22.75 47.23
N VAL A 215 4.83 23.51 47.47
CA VAL A 215 6.23 23.25 47.19
C VAL A 215 6.63 21.84 47.67
N MET A 216 7.38 21.12 46.84
CA MET A 216 8.51 20.22 47.15
C MET A 216 8.54 19.06 46.15
N LYS A 217 9.49 19.07 45.21
CA LYS A 217 10.63 18.13 45.20
C LYS A 217 11.55 18.44 44.03
N GLU A 218 12.56 19.25 44.30
CA GLU A 218 13.80 19.25 43.55
C GLU A 218 14.64 18.02 43.96
N GLU A 219 15.52 17.58 43.07
CA GLU A 219 16.64 16.66 43.27
C GLU A 219 16.35 15.15 43.48
N THR A 220 16.59 14.36 42.43
CA THR A 220 17.39 13.12 42.49
C THR A 220 17.58 12.51 41.10
N LYS A 221 18.65 12.91 40.38
CA LYS A 221 19.25 12.07 39.34
C LYS A 221 20.77 12.15 39.43
N ARG A 222 21.35 11.26 40.23
CA ARG A 222 22.78 10.91 40.22
C ARG A 222 22.91 9.39 39.98
N ALA A 223 23.53 9.08 38.84
CA ALA A 223 24.40 7.93 38.53
C ALA A 223 23.87 6.47 38.53
N SER A 224 23.85 5.87 37.33
CA SER A 224 24.55 4.61 36.95
C SER A 224 24.47 4.48 35.41
N LYS A 225 25.51 4.75 34.61
CA LYS A 225 26.68 3.93 34.21
C LYS A 225 26.32 2.48 33.81
N VAL A 226 26.49 2.15 32.53
CA VAL A 226 27.45 1.18 31.95
C VAL A 226 27.32 1.17 30.41
N GLU A 227 28.46 1.29 29.70
CA GLU A 227 28.65 1.21 28.24
C GLU A 227 28.59 -0.25 27.72
N PRO A 228 28.58 -0.52 26.40
CA PRO A 228 29.85 -0.55 25.66
C PRO A 228 29.82 0.03 24.23
N VAL A 229 30.82 0.87 23.96
CA VAL A 229 31.76 0.87 22.82
C VAL A 229 31.34 0.12 21.54
N VAL A 230 31.14 0.85 20.45
CA VAL A 230 31.80 0.58 19.14
C VAL A 230 32.17 1.91 18.49
N VAL A 231 33.45 2.00 18.15
CA VAL A 231 34.18 3.11 17.54
C VAL A 231 33.91 3.16 16.03
N VAL A 232 33.61 4.34 15.49
CA VAL A 232 34.07 4.77 14.15
C VAL A 232 34.40 6.27 14.21
N GLU A 233 35.70 6.59 14.15
CA GLU A 233 36.28 7.91 13.83
C GLU A 233 35.77 8.40 12.47
N LYS A 234 35.22 9.62 12.34
CA LYS A 234 35.87 10.95 12.36
C LYS A 234 36.74 11.22 11.12
N VAL A 235 36.28 12.14 10.25
CA VAL A 235 36.96 13.37 9.77
C VAL A 235 35.82 14.30 9.24
N GLU A 236 35.39 15.37 9.92
CA GLU A 236 35.89 16.78 9.89
C GLU A 236 36.19 17.28 8.46
N ALA A 237 35.87 18.48 7.98
CA ALA A 237 35.21 19.73 8.39
C ALA A 237 34.87 20.44 7.05
N LYS A 238 34.03 21.48 6.89
CA LYS A 238 34.04 22.80 7.52
C LYS A 238 32.98 23.69 6.81
N GLU A 239 32.24 24.47 7.62
CA GLU A 239 31.67 25.84 7.44
C GLU A 239 31.30 26.38 6.03
N GLU A 240 30.24 27.17 5.80
CA GLU A 240 29.52 28.11 6.68
C GLU A 240 28.19 28.59 6.05
N SER A 241 27.15 28.71 6.90
CA SER A 241 26.07 29.71 6.95
C SER A 241 25.45 30.34 5.67
N LYS A 242 24.11 30.34 5.58
CA LYS A 242 23.28 31.45 6.11
C LYS A 242 21.77 31.10 6.09
N SER A 243 21.15 31.43 7.21
CA SER A 243 19.74 31.37 7.59
C SER A 243 18.83 32.31 6.78
N GLU A 244 17.58 31.90 6.57
CA GLU A 244 16.43 32.67 7.07
C GLU A 244 15.16 31.80 7.13
N GLU A 245 14.63 31.77 8.33
CA GLU A 245 13.37 31.19 8.80
C GLU A 245 12.28 32.25 8.58
N LYS A 246 11.11 31.86 8.06
CA LYS A 246 9.80 32.37 8.52
C LYS A 246 8.62 31.63 7.88
N ASP A 247 7.83 31.07 8.80
CA ASP A 247 6.37 31.18 8.95
C ASP A 247 5.42 30.59 7.90
N ASP A 248 4.68 29.59 8.40
CA ASP A 248 3.27 29.30 8.17
C ASP A 248 2.45 30.47 7.58
N ALA A 249 1.83 30.25 6.41
CA ALA A 249 0.54 30.83 6.08
C ALA A 249 -0.17 30.05 4.96
N MET A 250 -1.38 29.62 5.29
CA MET A 250 -2.47 29.11 4.48
C MET A 250 -2.49 29.56 3.00
N GLN A 251 -2.76 28.61 2.10
CA GLN A 251 -3.56 28.87 0.89
C GLN A 251 -4.40 27.63 0.59
N ALA A 252 -5.63 27.69 1.11
CA ALA A 252 -6.77 26.93 0.62
C ALA A 252 -7.35 27.66 -0.60
N ASP A 253 -7.91 26.87 -1.51
CA ASP A 253 -8.99 27.16 -2.46
C ASP A 253 -9.04 28.55 -3.12
N ASP A 254 -8.76 28.58 -4.42
CA ASP A 254 -9.61 29.32 -5.35
C ASP A 254 -10.04 28.36 -6.47
N ASP A 255 -11.32 28.05 -6.41
CA ASP A 255 -12.16 27.43 -7.42
C ASP A 255 -12.13 28.20 -8.76
N ASP A 256 -12.57 27.49 -9.81
CA ASP A 256 -13.37 28.02 -10.92
C ASP A 256 -12.65 28.67 -12.12
N ALA A 257 -12.41 27.87 -13.15
CA ALA A 257 -12.38 28.34 -14.55
C ALA A 257 -12.83 27.21 -15.50
N VAL A 258 -14.16 27.11 -15.66
CA VAL A 258 -14.84 26.38 -16.74
C VAL A 258 -15.08 27.33 -17.93
N GLU A 259 -15.09 26.76 -19.15
CA GLU A 259 -15.53 27.31 -20.46
C GLU A 259 -14.61 28.36 -21.12
N TYR A 260 -14.21 28.24 -22.39
CA TYR A 260 -14.88 27.69 -23.59
C TYR A 260 -14.00 26.73 -24.40
#